data_AF-A0A2E2THZ8-F1
#
_entry.id   AF-A0A2E2THZ8-F1
#
_cell.length_a   1.000
_cell.length_b   1.000
_cell.length_c   1.000
_cell.angle_alpha   90.00
_cell.angle_beta   90.00
_cell.angle_gamma   90.00
#
_symmetry.space_group_name_H-M   'P 1'
#
loop_
_entity.id
_entity.type
_entity.pdbx_description
1 polymer ?
#
loop_
_entity_poly.entity_id
_entity_poly.type
_entity_poly.pdbx_seq_one_letter_code
_entity_poly.pdbx_strand_id
1 'polypeptide(L)'
;MADNRKKVALVDIDGCLVENGKLNDSLIEHLKKQKYNKIILFTQRSPRVRFEGLKDCSLDELQEIQNDKNYLFKTKDIKSKLEEKLAISVSVCTSMDPFYVGHENVKDYAEEVLYPAEENILMDARYYLEGDNKKISEVFKDKIYQDDITVVSKAVKEQADIENVKKGDFTQSSYARSFYPRGKQEQYKYIHDELKNEYNNIDFDVEYYDDSDKNISEISLADEESIENKPTSFLVRGQFIGSLEFINKYSFDGKKTNFDFSEDELRKLPFDDKTYRNRAWLYDGGFKKALTDYVNLRTNEQKNSQKSYHHFGVGFFKGSKASWKTKKDAAEKLIKVLDKNNKETISFKSDELDALKDGRLGVICKELKAAGFNLKATRQQLSQQQQHSSPELK
;
A
#
# COMPACT_ATOMS: atom_id res chain seq x y z
N MET A 1 20.89 -12.25 -26.32
CA MET A 1 20.77 -10.79 -26.50
C MET A 1 20.19 -10.24 -25.20
N ALA A 2 20.73 -9.16 -24.65
CA ALA A 2 20.12 -8.55 -23.46
C ALA A 2 18.71 -8.10 -23.84
N ASP A 3 17.73 -8.43 -23.01
CA ASP A 3 16.34 -8.00 -23.22
C ASP A 3 16.31 -6.46 -23.18
N ASN A 4 16.01 -5.83 -24.32
CA ASN A 4 15.99 -4.37 -24.47
C ASN A 4 14.62 -3.78 -24.12
N ARG A 5 13.70 -4.61 -23.63
CA ARG A 5 12.34 -4.25 -23.26
C ARG A 5 12.32 -3.28 -22.08
N LYS A 6 11.55 -2.20 -22.20
CA LYS A 6 11.40 -1.21 -21.12
C LYS A 6 10.33 -1.63 -20.15
N LYS A 7 10.52 -1.37 -18.86
CA LYS A 7 9.54 -1.64 -17.81
C LYS A 7 8.99 -0.35 -17.23
N VAL A 8 7.69 -0.15 -17.31
CA VAL A 8 6.98 1.04 -16.82
C VAL A 8 6.04 0.65 -15.68
N ALA A 9 6.04 1.43 -14.60
CA ALA A 9 5.02 1.33 -13.56
C ALA A 9 4.02 2.48 -13.66
N LEU A 10 2.73 2.15 -13.71
CA LEU A 10 1.64 3.08 -13.47
C LEU A 10 1.16 2.88 -12.03
N VAL A 11 1.23 3.92 -11.21
CA VAL A 11 1.00 3.80 -9.77
C VAL A 11 -0.05 4.80 -9.33
N ASP A 12 -1.21 4.33 -8.87
CA ASP A 12 -2.21 5.20 -8.28
C ASP A 12 -1.71 5.84 -6.97
N ILE A 13 -2.25 7.01 -6.64
CA ILE A 13 -1.83 7.79 -5.48
C ILE A 13 -2.67 7.45 -4.24
N ASP A 14 -3.98 7.66 -4.31
CA ASP A 14 -4.84 7.75 -3.13
C ASP A 14 -5.27 6.35 -2.68
N GLY A 15 -4.82 5.90 -1.50
CA GLY A 15 -5.13 4.53 -1.02
C GLY A 15 -4.20 3.45 -1.59
N CYS A 16 -3.36 3.78 -2.57
CA CYS A 16 -2.36 2.89 -3.16
C CYS A 16 -0.93 3.30 -2.75
N LEU A 17 -0.37 4.36 -3.35
CA LEU A 17 0.95 4.88 -2.99
C LEU A 17 0.94 5.63 -1.66
N VAL A 18 -0.14 6.35 -1.36
CA VAL A 18 -0.29 7.14 -0.15
C VAL A 18 -1.44 6.61 0.67
N GLU A 19 -1.14 6.21 1.90
CA GLU A 19 -2.12 5.78 2.90
C GLU A 19 -1.94 6.63 4.15
N ASN A 20 -3.03 7.22 4.64
CA ASN A 20 -3.04 8.09 5.83
C ASN A 20 -1.95 9.19 5.77
N GLY A 21 -1.81 9.82 4.60
CA GLY A 21 -0.83 10.88 4.36
C GLY A 21 0.63 10.44 4.33
N LYS A 22 0.93 9.13 4.21
CA LYS A 22 2.31 8.63 4.15
C LYS A 22 2.51 7.70 2.97
N LEU A 23 3.73 7.66 2.43
CA LEU A 23 4.07 6.69 1.39
C LEU A 23 3.94 5.27 1.94
N ASN A 24 3.34 4.39 1.14
CA ASN A 24 3.25 2.96 1.39
C ASN A 24 4.64 2.33 1.19
N ASP A 25 5.37 2.13 2.30
CA ASP A 25 6.74 1.59 2.25
C ASP A 25 6.83 0.19 1.61
N SER A 26 5.76 -0.61 1.68
CA SER A 26 5.73 -1.93 1.03
C SER A 26 5.73 -1.80 -0.48
N LEU A 27 4.94 -0.86 -1.02
CA LEU A 27 4.92 -0.54 -2.43
C LEU A 27 6.24 0.10 -2.86
N ILE A 28 6.81 1.02 -2.09
CA ILE A 28 8.13 1.60 -2.39
C ILE A 28 9.21 0.52 -2.54
N GLU A 29 9.30 -0.40 -1.58
CA GLU A 29 10.30 -1.48 -1.62
C GLU A 29 10.03 -2.49 -2.74
N HIS A 30 8.77 -2.71 -3.10
CA HIS A 30 8.41 -3.46 -4.30
C HIS A 30 8.91 -2.74 -5.55
N LEU A 31 8.64 -1.44 -5.69
CA LEU A 31 9.02 -0.66 -6.85
C LEU A 31 10.55 -0.63 -7.06
N LYS A 32 11.33 -0.49 -5.97
CA LYS A 32 12.81 -0.55 -6.02
C LYS A 32 13.33 -1.87 -6.60
N LYS A 33 12.70 -2.99 -6.23
CA LYS A 33 13.16 -4.33 -6.63
C LYS A 33 12.89 -4.63 -8.09
N GLN A 34 11.82 -4.06 -8.64
CA GLN A 34 11.40 -4.31 -10.02
C GLN A 34 12.24 -3.55 -11.05
N LYS A 35 13.03 -2.55 -10.63
CA LYS A 35 13.96 -1.80 -11.48
C LYS A 35 13.31 -1.22 -12.74
N TYR A 36 12.20 -0.49 -12.56
CA TYR A 36 11.53 0.18 -13.67
C TYR A 36 12.42 1.20 -14.36
N ASN A 37 12.22 1.35 -15.67
CA ASN A 37 12.80 2.44 -16.45
C ASN A 37 12.04 3.75 -16.25
N LYS A 38 10.74 3.66 -15.97
CA LYS A 38 9.86 4.82 -15.77
C LYS A 38 8.77 4.50 -14.76
N ILE A 39 8.47 5.46 -13.89
CA ILE A 39 7.30 5.41 -13.03
C ILE A 39 6.43 6.63 -13.31
N ILE A 40 5.12 6.39 -13.43
CA ILE A 40 4.12 7.41 -13.69
C ILE A 40 3.09 7.31 -12.58
N LEU A 41 2.92 8.38 -11.80
CA LEU A 41 1.78 8.51 -10.89
C LEU A 41 0.51 8.61 -11.74
N PHE A 42 -0.36 7.62 -11.62
CA PHE A 42 -1.50 7.40 -12.51
C PHE A 42 -2.79 7.64 -11.73
N THR A 43 -3.18 8.90 -11.63
CA THR A 43 -4.16 9.38 -10.64
C THR A 43 -5.40 9.96 -11.29
N GLN A 44 -6.53 9.98 -10.58
CA GLN A 44 -7.74 10.72 -10.95
C GLN A 44 -7.82 12.09 -10.27
N ARG A 45 -6.74 12.51 -9.59
CA ARG A 45 -6.68 13.82 -8.93
C ARG A 45 -6.82 14.94 -9.95
N SER A 46 -7.64 15.90 -9.57
CA SER A 46 -7.79 17.19 -10.20
C SER A 46 -8.15 18.22 -9.14
N PRO A 47 -8.01 19.53 -9.40
CA PRO A 47 -8.38 20.55 -8.43
C PRO A 47 -9.81 20.38 -7.89
N ARG A 48 -10.76 20.07 -8.78
CA ARG A 48 -12.15 19.78 -8.41
C ARG A 48 -12.28 18.53 -7.54
N VAL A 49 -11.74 17.38 -7.98
CA VAL A 49 -11.86 16.11 -7.25
C VAL A 49 -11.25 16.22 -5.85
N ARG A 50 -10.09 16.88 -5.75
CA ARG A 50 -9.42 17.13 -4.48
C ARG A 50 -10.28 17.99 -3.56
N PHE A 51 -10.86 19.09 -4.07
CA PHE A 51 -11.65 20.00 -3.25
C PHE A 51 -12.96 19.37 -2.78
N GLU A 52 -13.66 18.64 -3.65
CA GLU A 52 -14.87 17.91 -3.28
C GLU A 52 -14.59 16.91 -2.17
N GLY A 53 -13.48 16.16 -2.24
CA GLY A 53 -13.09 15.23 -1.17
C GLY A 53 -12.79 15.91 0.17
N LEU A 54 -12.35 17.17 0.17
CA LEU A 54 -12.11 17.93 1.40
C LEU A 54 -13.39 18.46 2.06
N LYS A 55 -14.52 18.54 1.33
CA LYS A 55 -15.79 18.99 1.90
C LYS A 55 -16.36 18.00 2.91
N ASP A 56 -15.96 16.74 2.80
CA ASP A 56 -16.37 15.66 3.70
C ASP A 56 -15.46 15.57 4.94
N CYS A 57 -14.35 16.32 4.97
CA CYS A 57 -13.49 16.43 6.15
C CYS A 57 -14.09 17.37 7.20
N SER A 58 -13.75 17.12 8.47
CA SER A 58 -13.96 18.05 9.57
C SER A 58 -12.88 19.15 9.61
N LEU A 59 -13.18 20.25 10.29
CA LEU A 59 -12.21 21.33 10.51
C LEU A 59 -10.96 20.85 11.27
N ASP A 60 -11.14 19.93 12.21
CA ASP A 60 -10.03 19.35 12.99
C ASP A 60 -9.11 18.52 12.08
N GLU A 61 -9.67 17.69 11.19
CA GLU A 61 -8.88 16.91 10.21
C GLU A 61 -8.09 17.82 9.26
N LEU A 62 -8.71 18.89 8.74
CA LEU A 62 -7.99 19.85 7.89
C LEU A 62 -6.83 20.52 8.64
N GLN A 63 -7.06 20.85 9.92
CA GLN A 63 -6.06 21.48 10.76
C GLN A 63 -4.90 20.51 11.09
N GLU A 64 -5.19 19.22 11.29
CA GLU A 64 -4.19 18.17 11.45
C GLU A 64 -3.33 18.01 10.20
N ILE A 65 -3.96 17.89 9.02
CA ILE A 65 -3.25 17.80 7.73
C ILE A 65 -2.35 19.02 7.53
N GLN A 66 -2.85 20.22 7.83
CA GLN A 66 -2.08 21.45 7.66
C GLN A 66 -0.89 21.55 8.62
N ASN A 67 -1.01 21.00 9.83
CA ASN A 67 0.03 21.08 10.85
C ASN A 67 1.09 19.97 10.74
N ASP A 68 0.72 18.81 10.19
CA ASP A 68 1.67 17.71 9.98
C ASP A 68 2.49 17.92 8.70
N LYS A 69 3.72 18.42 8.89
CA LYS A 69 4.70 18.62 7.80
C LYS A 69 5.08 17.34 7.05
N ASN A 70 4.81 16.16 7.62
CA ASN A 70 5.08 14.88 6.97
C ASN A 70 3.84 14.30 6.28
N TYR A 71 2.68 14.95 6.41
CA TYR A 71 1.47 14.51 5.74
C TYR A 71 1.55 14.86 4.25
N LEU A 72 1.69 13.83 3.44
CA LEU A 72 1.75 13.92 1.98
C LEU A 72 0.36 14.11 1.41
N PHE A 73 -0.03 15.38 1.31
CA PHE A 73 -1.29 15.77 0.70
C PHE A 73 -1.11 16.12 -0.78
N LYS A 74 -0.18 17.01 -1.12
CA LYS A 74 -0.03 17.56 -2.47
C LYS A 74 0.64 16.55 -3.41
N THR A 75 0.16 16.48 -4.64
CA THR A 75 0.66 15.58 -5.69
C THR A 75 2.13 15.86 -6.00
N LYS A 76 2.54 17.14 -6.02
CA LYS A 76 3.94 17.56 -6.20
C LYS A 76 4.87 17.04 -5.09
N ASP A 77 4.41 17.08 -3.85
CA ASP A 77 5.20 16.60 -2.69
C ASP A 77 5.34 15.08 -2.73
N ILE A 78 4.27 14.37 -3.11
CA ILE A 78 4.26 12.92 -3.30
C ILE A 78 5.24 12.51 -4.39
N LYS A 79 5.19 13.17 -5.56
CA LYS A 79 6.15 12.99 -6.66
C LYS A 79 7.58 13.16 -6.16
N SER A 80 7.89 14.30 -5.55
CA SER A 80 9.24 14.63 -5.07
C SER A 80 9.75 13.62 -4.04
N LYS A 81 8.89 13.18 -3.10
CA LYS A 81 9.25 12.19 -2.08
C LYS A 81 9.48 10.80 -2.68
N LEU A 82 8.69 10.42 -3.69
CA LEU A 82 8.89 9.17 -4.41
C LEU A 82 10.20 9.17 -5.20
N GLU A 83 10.50 10.26 -5.91
CA GLU A 83 11.75 10.45 -6.65
C GLU A 83 12.96 10.35 -5.71
N GLU A 84 12.89 10.98 -4.53
CA GLU A 84 13.92 10.87 -3.49
C GLU A 84 14.12 9.41 -3.03
N LYS A 85 13.02 8.68 -2.79
CA LYS A 85 13.09 7.30 -2.30
C LYS A 85 13.59 6.30 -3.35
N LEU A 86 13.30 6.54 -4.64
CA LEU A 86 13.59 5.59 -5.71
C LEU A 86 14.82 5.95 -6.55
N ALA A 87 15.31 7.20 -6.47
CA ALA A 87 16.38 7.73 -7.29
C ALA A 87 16.13 7.59 -8.81
N ILE A 88 14.86 7.72 -9.22
CA ILE A 88 14.41 7.70 -10.61
C ILE A 88 13.44 8.87 -10.82
N SER A 89 13.37 9.38 -12.06
CA SER A 89 12.37 10.40 -12.40
C SER A 89 10.97 9.80 -12.43
N VAL A 90 10.03 10.53 -11.85
CA VAL A 90 8.61 10.17 -11.78
C VAL A 90 7.82 11.17 -12.59
N SER A 91 6.96 10.70 -13.48
CA SER A 91 5.99 11.56 -14.17
C SER A 91 4.63 11.51 -13.46
N VAL A 92 3.74 12.46 -13.77
CA VAL A 92 2.34 12.40 -13.30
C VAL A 92 1.43 12.40 -14.53
N CYS A 93 0.44 11.51 -14.50
CA CYS A 93 -0.67 11.48 -15.43
C CYS A 93 -1.95 11.47 -14.60
N THR A 94 -2.75 12.50 -14.78
CA THR A 94 -4.08 12.72 -14.24
C THR A 94 -5.15 12.21 -15.21
N SER A 95 -6.38 12.03 -14.74
CA SER A 95 -7.50 11.68 -15.62
C SER A 95 -7.85 12.81 -16.60
N MET A 96 -7.36 14.03 -16.37
CA MET A 96 -7.65 15.20 -17.20
C MET A 96 -6.71 15.35 -18.39
N ASP A 97 -5.52 14.72 -18.35
CA ASP A 97 -4.53 14.84 -19.43
C ASP A 97 -5.07 14.48 -20.83
N PRO A 98 -5.90 13.41 -21.02
CA PRO A 98 -6.47 13.10 -22.34
C PRO A 98 -7.32 14.22 -22.96
N PHE A 99 -7.77 15.18 -22.13
CA PHE A 99 -8.62 16.29 -22.54
C PHE A 99 -7.87 17.63 -22.57
N TYR A 100 -6.60 17.65 -22.16
CA TYR A 100 -5.80 18.86 -22.07
C TYR A 100 -5.21 19.26 -23.43
N VAL A 101 -6.05 19.83 -24.30
CA VAL A 101 -5.70 20.12 -25.70
C VAL A 101 -5.00 21.48 -25.87
N GLY A 102 -3.85 21.47 -26.56
CA GLY A 102 -3.14 22.67 -27.01
C GLY A 102 -1.73 22.84 -26.45
N HIS A 103 -1.21 21.82 -25.75
CA HIS A 103 0.12 21.83 -25.14
C HIS A 103 1.03 20.81 -25.83
N GLU A 104 2.33 21.14 -25.90
CA GLU A 104 3.33 20.32 -26.59
C GLU A 104 3.64 19.02 -25.84
N ASN A 105 3.40 18.97 -24.52
CA ASN A 105 3.59 17.77 -23.72
C ASN A 105 2.31 17.36 -22.98
N VAL A 106 2.05 16.07 -23.11
CA VAL A 106 0.84 15.35 -22.74
C VAL A 106 0.69 15.16 -21.20
N LYS A 107 1.62 15.70 -20.41
CA LYS A 107 1.69 15.57 -18.93
C LYS A 107 1.68 16.92 -18.22
N ASP A 108 1.37 17.98 -18.95
CA ASP A 108 1.50 19.36 -18.49
C ASP A 108 0.37 19.75 -17.53
N TYR A 109 -0.78 19.06 -17.56
CA TYR A 109 -1.92 19.39 -16.70
C TYR A 109 -1.55 19.36 -15.21
N ALA A 110 -0.75 18.39 -14.81
CA ALA A 110 -0.30 18.28 -13.43
C ALA A 110 0.50 19.52 -12.99
N GLU A 111 1.42 19.99 -13.84
CA GLU A 111 2.34 21.08 -13.50
C GLU A 111 1.70 22.46 -13.65
N GLU A 112 0.88 22.65 -14.68
CA GLU A 112 0.26 23.93 -15.02
C GLU A 112 -1.02 24.22 -14.24
N VAL A 113 -1.81 23.17 -13.91
CA VAL A 113 -3.15 23.31 -13.33
C VAL A 113 -3.23 22.70 -11.93
N LEU A 114 -2.86 21.43 -11.78
CA LEU A 114 -3.06 20.71 -10.50
C LEU A 114 -2.15 21.26 -9.40
N TYR A 115 -0.84 21.39 -9.62
CA TYR A 115 0.10 21.80 -8.58
C TYR A 115 -0.20 23.22 -8.05
N PRO A 116 -0.41 24.24 -8.90
CA PRO A 116 -0.74 25.58 -8.40
C PRO A 116 -2.05 25.62 -7.61
N ALA A 117 -3.05 24.82 -8.01
CA ALA A 117 -4.31 24.72 -7.28
C ALA A 117 -4.14 24.06 -5.90
N GLU A 118 -3.32 23.01 -5.80
CA GLU A 118 -3.07 22.30 -4.55
C GLU A 118 -2.31 23.13 -3.50
N GLU A 119 -1.70 24.26 -3.87
CA GLU A 119 -0.99 25.12 -2.92
C GLU A 119 -1.91 25.74 -1.85
N ASN A 120 -3.13 26.13 -2.24
CA ASN A 120 -4.08 26.84 -1.38
C ASN A 120 -5.31 26.02 -1.00
N ILE A 121 -5.48 24.83 -1.59
CA ILE A 121 -6.71 24.03 -1.50
C ILE A 121 -7.16 23.68 -0.07
N LEU A 122 -6.22 23.42 0.84
CA LEU A 122 -6.54 23.14 2.24
C LEU A 122 -7.08 24.37 2.98
N MET A 123 -6.51 25.54 2.69
CA MET A 123 -6.97 26.81 3.27
C MET A 123 -8.36 27.16 2.71
N ASP A 124 -8.56 26.96 1.41
CA ASP A 124 -9.83 27.22 0.75
C ASP A 124 -10.94 26.28 1.24
N ALA A 125 -10.63 24.99 1.46
CA ALA A 125 -11.58 24.04 2.05
C ALA A 125 -11.95 24.41 3.48
N ARG A 126 -10.98 24.88 4.28
CA ARG A 126 -11.24 25.38 5.63
C ARG A 126 -12.19 26.59 5.62
N TYR A 127 -11.93 27.59 4.78
CA TYR A 127 -12.82 28.76 4.66
C TYR A 127 -14.23 28.38 4.21
N TYR A 128 -14.34 27.38 3.33
CA TYR A 128 -15.64 26.82 2.94
C TYR A 128 -16.39 26.21 4.12
N LEU A 129 -15.74 25.36 4.92
CA LEU A 129 -16.34 24.72 6.11
C LEU A 129 -16.68 25.73 7.23
N GLU A 130 -15.89 26.79 7.38
CA GLU A 130 -16.15 27.91 8.30
C GLU A 130 -17.29 28.83 7.81
N GLY A 131 -17.77 28.65 6.57
CA GLY A 131 -18.79 29.50 5.95
C GLY A 131 -18.26 30.87 5.49
N ASP A 132 -16.95 31.10 5.53
CA ASP A 132 -16.30 32.34 5.11
C ASP A 132 -15.94 32.30 3.62
N ASN A 133 -16.97 32.12 2.79
CA ASN A 133 -16.83 32.01 1.33
C ASN A 133 -16.14 33.23 0.70
N LYS A 134 -16.06 34.37 1.39
CA LYS A 134 -15.37 35.57 0.89
C LYS A 134 -13.85 35.40 0.86
N LYS A 135 -13.29 34.53 1.70
CA LYS A 135 -11.83 34.28 1.78
C LYS A 135 -11.33 33.16 0.90
N ILE A 136 -12.23 32.33 0.36
CA ILE A 136 -11.87 31.32 -0.65
C ILE A 136 -11.19 32.04 -1.83
N SER A 137 -10.04 31.54 -2.27
CA SER A 137 -9.28 32.16 -3.36
C SER A 137 -10.11 32.25 -4.64
N GLU A 138 -9.88 33.30 -5.44
CA GLU A 138 -10.57 33.47 -6.74
C GLU A 138 -10.29 32.30 -7.69
N VAL A 139 -9.14 31.64 -7.53
CA VAL A 139 -8.77 30.41 -8.24
C VAL A 139 -9.81 29.32 -8.00
N PHE A 140 -10.36 29.19 -6.79
CA PHE A 140 -11.38 28.19 -6.45
C PHE A 140 -12.82 28.64 -6.71
N LYS A 141 -13.14 29.93 -6.54
CA LYS A 141 -14.53 30.43 -6.62
C LYS A 141 -15.17 30.24 -7.99
N ASP A 142 -14.41 30.46 -9.07
CA ASP A 142 -14.93 30.36 -10.44
C ASP A 142 -13.95 29.67 -11.40
N LYS A 143 -12.63 29.84 -11.20
CA LYS A 143 -11.64 29.49 -12.22
C LYS A 143 -11.38 27.99 -12.34
N ILE A 144 -11.22 27.25 -11.23
CA ILE A 144 -11.02 25.78 -11.27
C ILE A 144 -12.21 25.05 -11.90
N TYR A 145 -13.43 25.43 -11.53
CA TYR A 145 -14.63 24.81 -12.11
C TYR A 145 -14.76 25.15 -13.60
N GLN A 146 -14.47 26.38 -14.00
CA GLN A 146 -14.52 26.79 -15.40
C GLN A 146 -13.37 26.22 -16.21
N ASP A 147 -12.16 26.12 -15.68
CA ASP A 147 -10.98 25.60 -16.38
C ASP A 147 -11.15 24.10 -16.63
N ASP A 148 -11.52 23.30 -15.63
CA ASP A 148 -11.83 21.87 -15.82
C ASP A 148 -12.94 21.66 -16.85
N ILE A 149 -14.04 22.44 -16.73
CA ILE A 149 -15.15 22.38 -17.68
C ILE A 149 -14.70 22.84 -19.06
N THR A 150 -13.84 23.84 -19.18
CA THR A 150 -13.35 24.38 -20.45
C THR A 150 -12.42 23.40 -21.13
N VAL A 151 -11.51 22.77 -20.39
CA VAL A 151 -10.62 21.71 -20.87
C VAL A 151 -11.46 20.59 -21.49
N VAL A 152 -12.42 20.05 -20.73
CA VAL A 152 -13.27 18.97 -21.24
C VAL A 152 -14.21 19.45 -22.35
N SER A 153 -14.80 20.64 -22.24
CA SER A 153 -15.70 21.17 -23.26
C SER A 153 -14.99 21.49 -24.57
N LYS A 154 -13.72 21.92 -24.54
CA LYS A 154 -12.91 22.15 -25.72
C LYS A 154 -12.59 20.82 -26.40
N ALA A 155 -12.09 19.83 -25.66
CA ALA A 155 -11.84 18.49 -26.18
C ALA A 155 -13.10 17.86 -26.79
N VAL A 156 -14.24 17.97 -26.10
CA VAL A 156 -15.53 17.46 -26.59
C VAL A 156 -16.01 18.23 -27.82
N LYS A 157 -15.83 19.55 -27.90
CA LYS A 157 -16.18 20.33 -29.10
C LYS A 157 -15.29 20.01 -30.30
N GLU A 158 -14.04 19.63 -30.06
CA GLU A 158 -13.10 19.21 -31.10
C GLU A 158 -13.34 17.74 -31.53
N GLN A 159 -13.93 16.91 -30.67
CA GLN A 159 -14.24 15.49 -30.94
C GLN A 159 -15.70 15.22 -31.34
N ALA A 160 -16.66 16.10 -31.03
CA ALA A 160 -18.09 15.89 -31.29
C ALA A 160 -18.63 16.76 -32.44
N ASP A 161 -19.28 16.10 -33.41
CA ASP A 161 -20.15 16.75 -34.39
C ASP A 161 -21.23 17.59 -33.68
N ILE A 162 -21.31 18.85 -34.10
CA ILE A 162 -21.88 20.04 -33.44
C ILE A 162 -23.40 19.97 -33.10
N GLU A 163 -24.12 18.90 -33.43
CA GLU A 163 -25.59 18.91 -33.43
C GLU A 163 -26.25 18.80 -32.04
N ASN A 164 -25.60 18.20 -31.04
CA ASN A 164 -26.21 18.03 -29.71
C ASN A 164 -25.97 19.19 -28.72
N VAL A 165 -24.98 20.06 -28.98
CA VAL A 165 -24.65 21.20 -28.11
C VAL A 165 -25.59 22.39 -28.32
N LYS A 166 -26.32 22.45 -29.44
CA LYS A 166 -27.17 23.60 -29.82
C LYS A 166 -28.56 23.64 -29.16
N LYS A 167 -28.99 22.62 -28.42
CA LYS A 167 -30.38 22.52 -27.90
C LYS A 167 -30.60 23.14 -26.51
N GLY A 168 -29.89 24.22 -26.18
CA GLY A 168 -30.37 25.35 -25.36
C GLY A 168 -30.86 25.17 -23.92
N ASP A 169 -31.14 23.97 -23.42
CA ASP A 169 -31.75 23.72 -22.10
C ASP A 169 -30.79 22.96 -21.19
N PHE A 170 -29.73 23.62 -20.69
CA PHE A 170 -28.75 22.93 -19.86
C PHE A 170 -28.22 23.80 -18.72
N THR A 171 -28.55 23.43 -17.50
CA THR A 171 -27.94 23.99 -16.28
C THR A 171 -26.52 23.45 -16.12
N GLN A 172 -25.52 24.32 -16.07
CA GLN A 172 -24.07 24.01 -16.06
C GLN A 172 -23.59 22.96 -15.03
N SER A 173 -24.33 22.70 -13.94
CA SER A 173 -23.89 21.81 -12.86
C SER A 173 -24.10 20.32 -13.12
N SER A 174 -25.14 19.92 -13.88
CA SER A 174 -25.42 18.52 -14.18
C SER A 174 -24.52 17.97 -15.28
N TYR A 175 -24.06 18.82 -16.20
CA TYR A 175 -23.14 18.48 -17.29
C TYR A 175 -21.73 18.18 -16.76
N ALA A 176 -21.16 19.00 -15.88
CA ALA A 176 -19.77 18.82 -15.47
C ALA A 176 -19.48 17.48 -14.76
N ARG A 177 -20.47 16.89 -14.07
CA ARG A 177 -20.33 15.55 -13.46
C ARG A 177 -20.40 14.42 -14.50
N SER A 178 -21.13 14.58 -15.59
CA SER A 178 -21.24 13.55 -16.65
C SER A 178 -20.07 13.57 -17.63
N PHE A 179 -19.28 14.65 -17.63
CA PHE A 179 -18.15 14.84 -18.54
C PHE A 179 -16.78 14.64 -17.89
N TYR A 180 -16.68 14.63 -16.57
CA TYR A 180 -15.40 14.32 -15.93
C TYR A 180 -14.98 12.89 -16.27
N PRO A 181 -13.76 12.66 -16.79
CA PRO A 181 -13.29 11.33 -17.11
C PRO A 181 -13.31 10.44 -15.87
N ARG A 182 -14.22 9.47 -15.89
CA ARG A 182 -14.45 8.55 -14.76
C ARG A 182 -13.65 7.27 -14.87
N GLY A 183 -13.18 6.95 -16.06
CA GLY A 183 -12.57 5.67 -16.37
C GLY A 183 -11.05 5.70 -16.40
N LYS A 184 -10.41 4.77 -15.69
CA LYS A 184 -8.96 4.51 -15.79
C LYS A 184 -8.59 3.92 -17.15
N GLN A 185 -9.55 3.32 -17.86
CA GLN A 185 -9.34 2.77 -19.20
C GLN A 185 -8.93 3.85 -20.21
N GLU A 186 -9.64 4.98 -20.26
CA GLU A 186 -9.39 6.03 -21.24
C GLU A 186 -8.05 6.74 -20.97
N GLN A 187 -7.77 6.99 -19.69
CA GLN A 187 -6.47 7.47 -19.21
C GLN A 187 -5.34 6.48 -19.56
N TYR A 188 -5.59 5.18 -19.46
CA TYR A 188 -4.62 4.14 -19.79
C TYR A 188 -4.30 4.11 -21.29
N LYS A 189 -5.32 4.15 -22.16
CA LYS A 189 -5.13 4.20 -23.61
C LYS A 189 -4.26 5.39 -23.99
N TYR A 190 -4.61 6.56 -23.45
CA TYR A 190 -3.86 7.79 -23.67
C TYR A 190 -2.38 7.65 -23.27
N ILE A 191 -2.09 7.20 -22.04
CA ILE A 191 -0.68 7.07 -21.62
C ILE A 191 0.06 5.96 -22.36
N HIS A 192 -0.63 4.90 -22.79
CA HIS A 192 -0.03 3.80 -23.52
C HIS A 192 0.38 4.21 -24.95
N ASP A 193 -0.46 4.96 -25.65
CA ASP A 193 -0.13 5.50 -26.97
C ASP A 193 1.06 6.47 -26.90
N GLU A 194 1.16 7.22 -25.81
CA GLU A 194 2.30 8.10 -25.55
C GLU A 194 3.58 7.35 -25.26
N LEU A 195 3.50 6.23 -24.53
CA LEU A 195 4.66 5.37 -24.33
C LEU A 195 5.11 4.69 -25.63
N LYS A 196 4.19 4.34 -26.53
CA LYS A 196 4.53 3.87 -27.88
C LYS A 196 5.28 4.94 -28.67
N ASN A 197 4.80 6.18 -28.63
CA ASN A 197 5.46 7.31 -29.28
C ASN A 197 6.85 7.59 -28.69
N GLU A 198 6.98 7.57 -27.36
CA GLU A 198 8.23 7.83 -26.64
C GLU A 198 9.29 6.75 -26.89
N TYR A 199 8.90 5.47 -26.89
CA TYR A 199 9.83 4.34 -27.04
C TYR A 199 10.06 3.88 -28.48
N ASN A 200 9.32 4.39 -29.46
CA ASN A 200 9.53 4.28 -30.91
C ASN A 200 10.30 3.02 -31.37
N ASN A 201 9.59 1.91 -31.57
CA ASN A 201 10.10 0.57 -31.94
C ASN A 201 10.86 -0.19 -30.83
N ILE A 202 10.85 0.30 -29.59
CA ILE A 202 11.30 -0.48 -28.42
C ILE A 202 10.06 -1.00 -27.69
N ASP A 203 10.00 -2.32 -27.52
CA ASP A 203 8.94 -2.96 -26.73
C ASP A 203 8.99 -2.51 -25.26
N PHE A 204 7.81 -2.45 -24.63
CA PHE A 204 7.70 -2.16 -23.21
C PHE A 204 6.61 -2.99 -22.53
N ASP A 205 6.79 -3.22 -21.23
CA ASP A 205 5.80 -3.79 -20.34
C ASP A 205 5.29 -2.73 -19.38
N VAL A 206 3.99 -2.77 -19.12
CA VAL A 206 3.34 -1.91 -18.14
C VAL A 206 2.87 -2.76 -16.97
N GLU A 207 3.26 -2.37 -15.76
CA GLU A 207 2.67 -2.87 -14.52
C GLU A 207 1.83 -1.78 -13.88
N TYR A 208 0.58 -2.09 -13.57
CA TYR A 208 -0.39 -1.13 -13.02
C TYR A 208 -0.74 -1.47 -11.58
N TYR A 209 -0.56 -0.51 -10.68
CA TYR A 209 -0.78 -0.62 -9.24
C TYR A 209 -1.92 0.30 -8.81
N ASP A 210 -3.00 -0.27 -8.30
CA ASP A 210 -4.16 0.47 -7.79
C ASP A 210 -4.72 -0.25 -6.57
N ASP A 211 -5.37 0.50 -5.70
CA ASP A 211 -6.07 -0.09 -4.58
C ASP A 211 -7.50 -0.50 -4.99
N SER A 212 -8.13 0.17 -5.96
CA SER A 212 -9.50 -0.14 -6.38
C SER A 212 -9.56 -1.36 -7.33
N ASP A 213 -10.33 -2.36 -6.91
CA ASP A 213 -10.61 -3.55 -7.72
C ASP A 213 -11.40 -3.22 -8.99
N LYS A 214 -12.29 -2.22 -8.91
CA LYS A 214 -13.03 -1.68 -10.05
C LYS A 214 -12.08 -1.06 -11.07
N ASN A 215 -11.13 -0.26 -10.63
CA ASN A 215 -10.14 0.39 -11.51
C ASN A 215 -9.26 -0.66 -12.22
N ILE A 216 -8.80 -1.67 -11.47
CA ILE A 216 -8.04 -2.79 -12.03
C ILE A 216 -8.87 -3.55 -13.07
N SER A 217 -10.10 -3.91 -12.71
CA SER A 217 -10.99 -4.66 -13.60
C SER A 217 -11.31 -3.88 -14.88
N GLU A 218 -11.50 -2.57 -14.77
CA GLU A 218 -11.77 -1.68 -15.90
C GLU A 218 -10.68 -1.74 -16.98
N ILE A 219 -9.41 -1.87 -16.60
CA ILE A 219 -8.28 -1.96 -17.53
C ILE A 219 -7.98 -3.42 -17.91
N SER A 220 -7.87 -4.32 -16.93
CA SER A 220 -7.44 -5.70 -17.17
C SER A 220 -8.49 -6.55 -17.90
N LEU A 221 -9.77 -6.28 -17.68
CA LEU A 221 -10.89 -7.03 -18.28
C LEU A 221 -11.49 -6.32 -19.50
N ALA A 222 -10.97 -5.16 -19.88
CA ALA A 222 -11.38 -4.48 -21.10
C ALA A 222 -11.22 -5.40 -22.32
N ASP A 223 -12.09 -5.30 -23.33
CA ASP A 223 -11.93 -6.09 -24.55
C ASP A 223 -10.59 -5.76 -25.24
N GLU A 224 -9.93 -6.73 -25.88
CA GLU A 224 -8.63 -6.50 -26.53
C GLU A 224 -8.71 -5.45 -27.64
N GLU A 225 -9.85 -5.35 -28.32
CA GLU A 225 -10.14 -4.29 -29.29
C GLU A 225 -10.14 -2.89 -28.64
N SER A 226 -10.36 -2.82 -27.32
CA SER A 226 -10.43 -1.58 -26.58
C SER A 226 -9.09 -1.18 -25.94
N ILE A 227 -8.24 -2.13 -25.53
CA ILE A 227 -6.92 -1.87 -24.95
C ILE A 227 -5.91 -2.88 -25.52
N GLU A 228 -5.06 -2.41 -26.43
CA GLU A 228 -3.91 -3.18 -26.93
C GLU A 228 -2.83 -3.27 -25.84
N ASN A 229 -2.19 -4.43 -25.68
CA ASN A 229 -1.13 -4.70 -24.69
C ASN A 229 -1.51 -4.37 -23.23
N LYS A 230 -2.52 -5.07 -22.72
CA LYS A 230 -3.00 -4.91 -21.33
C LYS A 230 -1.86 -4.96 -20.31
N PRO A 231 -1.90 -4.10 -19.27
CA PRO A 231 -0.88 -4.11 -18.24
C PRO A 231 -1.01 -5.34 -17.35
N THR A 232 0.10 -5.75 -16.74
CA THR A 232 0.03 -6.65 -15.58
C THR A 232 -0.44 -5.86 -14.38
N SER A 233 -1.65 -6.15 -13.90
CA SER A 233 -2.27 -5.36 -12.83
C SER A 233 -2.12 -5.99 -11.45
N PHE A 234 -1.88 -5.14 -10.46
CA PHE A 234 -1.66 -5.48 -9.06
C PHE A 234 -2.60 -4.70 -8.15
N LEU A 235 -3.32 -5.42 -7.29
CA LEU A 235 -4.11 -4.85 -6.21
C LEU A 235 -3.19 -4.53 -5.03
N VAL A 236 -3.24 -3.28 -4.57
CA VAL A 236 -2.51 -2.80 -3.41
C VAL A 236 -3.47 -2.56 -2.24
N ARG A 237 -3.19 -3.18 -1.09
CA ARG A 237 -3.98 -3.01 0.14
C ARG A 237 -3.05 -3.00 1.35
N GLY A 238 -2.63 -1.83 1.81
CA GLY A 238 -1.62 -1.73 2.86
C GLY A 238 -0.35 -2.44 2.41
N GLN A 239 0.04 -3.49 3.14
CA GLN A 239 1.25 -4.26 2.84
C GLN A 239 1.06 -5.31 1.74
N PHE A 240 -0.18 -5.58 1.34
CA PHE A 240 -0.49 -6.57 0.31
C PHE A 240 -0.34 -5.95 -1.08
N ILE A 241 0.38 -6.67 -1.96
CA ILE A 241 0.50 -6.37 -3.39
C ILE A 241 0.37 -7.72 -4.10
N GLY A 242 -0.74 -7.92 -4.83
CA GLY A 242 -1.02 -9.19 -5.50
C GLY A 242 -1.52 -8.98 -6.93
N SER A 243 -1.07 -9.82 -7.86
CA SER A 243 -1.55 -9.76 -9.24
C SER A 243 -3.01 -10.20 -9.35
N LEU A 244 -3.74 -9.65 -10.32
CA LEU A 244 -5.13 -10.03 -10.55
C LEU A 244 -5.29 -11.54 -10.81
N GLU A 245 -4.35 -12.15 -11.53
CA GLU A 245 -4.32 -13.60 -11.76
C GLU A 245 -4.20 -14.39 -10.45
N PHE A 246 -3.31 -13.96 -9.55
CA PHE A 246 -3.18 -14.56 -8.22
C PHE A 246 -4.49 -14.42 -7.45
N ILE A 247 -5.09 -13.23 -7.44
CA ILE A 247 -6.33 -12.98 -6.71
C ILE A 247 -7.46 -13.86 -7.25
N ASN A 248 -7.67 -13.85 -8.57
CA ASN A 248 -8.69 -14.68 -9.24
C ASN A 248 -8.54 -16.16 -8.92
N LYS A 249 -7.31 -16.69 -8.94
CA LYS A 249 -7.03 -18.09 -8.60
C LYS A 249 -7.50 -18.48 -7.19
N TYR A 250 -7.54 -17.53 -6.26
CA TYR A 250 -7.97 -17.76 -4.87
C TYR A 250 -9.36 -17.21 -4.52
N SER A 251 -9.99 -16.43 -5.41
CA SER A 251 -11.42 -16.07 -5.36
C SER A 251 -12.34 -17.27 -5.66
N PHE A 252 -11.79 -18.38 -6.17
CA PHE A 252 -12.53 -19.58 -6.58
C PHE A 252 -13.02 -20.41 -5.38
N ASP A 253 -14.06 -19.90 -4.72
CA ASP A 253 -15.10 -20.73 -4.08
C ASP A 253 -16.51 -20.26 -4.51
N GLY A 254 -16.61 -19.56 -5.64
CA GLY A 254 -17.85 -19.25 -6.35
C GLY A 254 -18.82 -18.30 -5.65
N LYS A 255 -18.44 -17.70 -4.51
CA LYS A 255 -19.35 -16.90 -3.66
C LYS A 255 -19.04 -15.40 -3.55
N LYS A 256 -17.91 -14.93 -4.10
CA LYS A 256 -17.55 -13.51 -4.05
C LYS A 256 -17.13 -13.02 -5.44
N THR A 257 -18.03 -12.30 -6.10
CA THR A 257 -17.80 -11.65 -7.41
C THR A 257 -17.22 -10.25 -7.28
N ASN A 258 -17.12 -9.72 -6.06
CA ASN A 258 -16.45 -8.47 -5.76
C ASN A 258 -15.23 -8.83 -4.92
N PHE A 259 -14.08 -8.22 -5.19
CA PHE A 259 -12.79 -8.48 -4.57
C PHE A 259 -12.73 -7.99 -3.10
N ASP A 260 -13.83 -8.18 -2.38
CA ASP A 260 -14.11 -7.75 -1.03
C ASP A 260 -13.58 -8.79 -0.04
N PHE A 261 -12.25 -8.98 -0.09
CA PHE A 261 -11.52 -9.74 0.90
C PHE A 261 -11.32 -8.85 2.13
N SER A 262 -11.86 -9.27 3.26
CA SER A 262 -11.44 -8.71 4.55
C SER A 262 -9.94 -8.92 4.73
N GLU A 263 -9.30 -8.05 5.52
CA GLU A 263 -7.87 -8.17 5.84
C GLU A 263 -7.53 -9.58 6.39
N ASP A 264 -8.45 -10.18 7.13
CA ASP A 264 -8.32 -11.55 7.66
C ASP A 264 -8.46 -12.66 6.61
N GLU A 265 -9.14 -12.41 5.50
CA GLU A 265 -9.22 -13.34 4.36
C GLU A 265 -7.96 -13.26 3.49
N LEU A 266 -7.43 -12.05 3.24
CA LEU A 266 -6.13 -11.87 2.59
C LEU A 266 -5.01 -12.59 3.36
N ARG A 267 -5.06 -12.60 4.70
CA ARG A 267 -4.12 -13.33 5.58
C ARG A 267 -4.20 -14.86 5.45
N LYS A 268 -5.31 -15.42 4.97
CA LYS A 268 -5.55 -16.87 4.86
C LYS A 268 -5.17 -17.44 3.50
N LEU A 269 -4.89 -16.59 2.50
CA LEU A 269 -4.51 -17.05 1.17
C LEU A 269 -3.20 -17.87 1.24
N PRO A 270 -3.13 -19.04 0.58
CA PRO A 270 -1.90 -19.82 0.50
C PRO A 270 -0.94 -19.12 -0.47
N PHE A 271 -0.18 -18.17 0.04
CA PHE A 271 0.94 -17.57 -0.69
C PHE A 271 2.01 -18.63 -0.94
N ASP A 272 2.00 -19.19 -2.15
CA ASP A 272 2.93 -20.23 -2.59
C ASP A 272 4.32 -19.64 -2.95
N ASP A 273 4.40 -18.32 -3.07
CA ASP A 273 5.69 -17.65 -3.18
C ASP A 273 6.28 -17.41 -1.78
N LYS A 274 7.21 -18.28 -1.38
CA LYS A 274 8.02 -18.17 -0.16
C LYS A 274 8.64 -16.78 0.01
N THR A 275 8.72 -15.96 -1.02
CA THR A 275 9.28 -14.61 -0.96
C THR A 275 8.27 -13.55 -0.46
N TYR A 276 6.95 -13.78 -0.60
CA TYR A 276 5.90 -12.81 -0.31
C TYR A 276 5.33 -12.90 1.11
N ARG A 277 5.15 -14.11 1.66
CA ARG A 277 4.77 -14.33 3.07
C ARG A 277 5.69 -13.61 4.06
N ASN A 278 6.95 -13.49 3.66
CA ASN A 278 8.03 -12.97 4.48
C ASN A 278 8.09 -11.45 4.57
N ARG A 279 7.45 -10.71 3.64
CA ARG A 279 7.66 -9.25 3.51
C ARG A 279 6.56 -8.40 4.12
N ALA A 280 5.30 -8.81 4.11
CA ALA A 280 4.25 -8.05 4.80
C ALA A 280 4.52 -7.97 6.31
N TRP A 281 4.94 -9.08 6.93
CA TRP A 281 5.24 -9.14 8.37
C TRP A 281 6.42 -8.25 8.83
N LEU A 282 7.28 -7.81 7.91
CA LEU A 282 8.58 -7.18 8.20
C LEU A 282 8.49 -5.68 8.54
N TYR A 283 7.52 -4.93 8.01
CA TYR A 283 7.68 -3.47 7.86
C TYR A 283 6.84 -2.57 8.75
N ASP A 284 6.01 -3.11 9.65
CA ASP A 284 5.30 -2.30 10.66
C ASP A 284 5.27 -2.97 12.05
N GLY A 285 6.37 -3.60 12.45
CA GLY A 285 6.43 -4.31 13.73
C GLY A 285 5.47 -5.50 13.83
N GLY A 286 5.01 -6.07 12.70
CA GLY A 286 4.07 -7.20 12.67
C GLY A 286 4.56 -8.41 13.48
N PHE A 287 5.84 -8.77 13.36
CA PHE A 287 6.44 -9.79 14.23
C PHE A 287 6.46 -9.39 15.71
N LYS A 288 6.74 -8.12 16.01
CA LYS A 288 6.74 -7.61 17.38
C LYS A 288 5.32 -7.62 17.96
N LYS A 289 4.31 -7.23 17.19
CA LYS A 289 2.90 -7.29 17.56
C LYS A 289 2.44 -8.73 17.77
N ALA A 290 2.72 -9.63 16.83
CA ALA A 290 2.40 -11.05 16.97
C ALA A 290 3.07 -11.70 18.21
N LEU A 291 4.33 -11.35 18.49
CA LEU A 291 5.01 -11.79 19.71
C LEU A 291 4.44 -11.15 20.98
N THR A 292 4.06 -9.87 20.93
CA THR A 292 3.43 -9.14 22.05
C THR A 292 2.05 -9.73 22.37
N ASP A 293 1.24 -9.98 21.35
CA ASP A 293 -0.07 -10.64 21.47
C ASP A 293 0.09 -12.06 22.03
N TYR A 294 1.12 -12.78 21.59
CA TYR A 294 1.45 -14.09 22.14
C TYR A 294 1.85 -14.03 23.62
N VAL A 295 2.67 -13.04 24.02
CA VAL A 295 3.05 -12.80 25.42
C VAL A 295 1.83 -12.43 26.27
N ASN A 296 0.94 -11.58 25.74
CA ASN A 296 -0.30 -11.19 26.40
C ASN A 296 -1.22 -12.40 26.61
N LEU A 297 -1.38 -13.25 25.58
CA LEU A 297 -2.14 -14.49 25.66
C LEU A 297 -1.59 -15.40 26.77
N ARG A 298 -0.27 -15.63 26.81
CA ARG A 298 0.36 -16.47 27.86
C ARG A 298 0.25 -15.86 29.25
N THR A 299 0.30 -14.53 29.36
CA THR A 299 0.09 -13.82 30.63
C THR A 299 -1.35 -13.94 31.12
N ASN A 300 -2.33 -13.93 30.21
CA ASN A 300 -3.72 -14.15 30.55
C ASN A 300 -3.99 -15.62 30.94
N GLU A 301 -3.34 -16.58 30.28
CA GLU A 301 -3.37 -17.99 30.70
C GLU A 301 -2.82 -18.17 32.13
N GLN A 302 -1.74 -17.48 32.50
CA GLN A 302 -1.21 -17.48 33.88
C GLN A 302 -2.23 -16.92 34.88
N LYS A 303 -2.90 -15.81 34.54
CA LYS A 303 -3.89 -15.19 35.43
C LYS A 303 -5.13 -16.08 35.62
N ASN A 304 -5.54 -16.78 34.58
CA ASN A 304 -6.75 -17.61 34.57
C ASN A 304 -6.50 -19.06 35.02
N SER A 305 -5.24 -19.53 35.03
CA SER A 305 -4.86 -20.87 35.44
C SER A 305 -3.59 -20.83 36.29
N GLN A 306 -3.70 -21.21 37.57
CA GLN A 306 -2.53 -21.40 38.44
C GLN A 306 -1.61 -22.55 38.01
N LYS A 307 -1.99 -23.34 36.99
CA LYS A 307 -1.21 -24.48 36.49
C LYS A 307 -0.36 -24.07 35.28
N SER A 308 0.90 -24.50 35.28
CA SER A 308 1.87 -24.26 34.20
C SER A 308 1.51 -24.87 32.84
N TYR A 309 0.49 -25.73 32.80
CA TYR A 309 0.01 -26.45 31.63
C TYR A 309 -1.51 -26.40 31.56
N HIS A 310 -2.04 -26.26 30.35
CA HIS A 310 -3.49 -26.18 30.09
C HIS A 310 -4.23 -27.51 30.37
N HIS A 311 -3.50 -28.64 30.43
CA HIS A 311 -4.01 -29.96 30.77
C HIS A 311 -3.03 -30.71 31.70
N PHE A 312 -3.58 -31.41 32.70
CA PHE A 312 -2.81 -32.09 33.76
C PHE A 312 -1.80 -33.13 33.24
N GLY A 313 -2.11 -33.81 32.12
CA GLY A 313 -1.22 -34.83 31.53
C GLY A 313 -0.10 -34.30 30.63
N VAL A 314 -0.12 -33.02 30.22
CA VAL A 314 0.84 -32.48 29.24
C VAL A 314 2.22 -32.25 29.85
N GLY A 315 2.28 -31.96 31.16
CA GLY A 315 3.55 -31.75 31.87
C GLY A 315 4.44 -33.00 31.93
N PHE A 316 3.83 -34.20 31.97
CA PHE A 316 4.57 -35.47 32.02
C PHE A 316 5.24 -35.83 30.68
N PHE A 317 4.64 -35.49 29.54
CA PHE A 317 5.14 -35.89 28.22
C PHE A 317 5.89 -34.80 27.46
N LYS A 318 5.58 -33.52 27.70
CA LYS A 318 6.18 -32.42 26.92
C LYS A 318 7.29 -31.66 27.64
N GLY A 319 7.48 -31.85 28.95
CA GLY A 319 8.53 -31.20 29.73
C GLY A 319 8.40 -29.66 29.82
N SER A 320 9.40 -29.01 30.41
CA SER A 320 9.47 -27.55 30.66
C SER A 320 9.28 -26.68 29.42
N LYS A 321 9.68 -27.15 28.23
CA LYS A 321 9.51 -26.46 26.93
C LYS A 321 8.05 -26.17 26.55
N ALA A 322 7.09 -26.93 27.10
CA ALA A 322 5.67 -26.71 26.86
C ALA A 322 5.01 -25.80 27.90
N SER A 323 5.73 -25.42 28.96
CA SER A 323 5.18 -24.52 29.99
C SER A 323 4.89 -23.13 29.41
N TRP A 324 3.80 -22.51 29.88
CA TRP A 324 3.45 -21.15 29.44
C TRP A 324 4.58 -20.16 29.79
N LYS A 325 5.27 -20.37 30.92
CA LYS A 325 6.37 -19.53 31.38
C LYS A 325 7.56 -19.58 30.43
N THR A 326 8.05 -20.78 30.10
CA THR A 326 9.18 -20.92 29.16
C THR A 326 8.86 -20.35 27.77
N LYS A 327 7.62 -20.51 27.30
CA LYS A 327 7.16 -19.95 26.02
C LYS A 327 7.05 -18.42 26.05
N LYS A 328 6.57 -17.86 27.15
CA LYS A 328 6.50 -16.42 27.38
C LYS A 328 7.92 -15.82 27.43
N ASP A 329 8.79 -16.38 28.27
CA ASP A 329 10.17 -15.92 28.45
C ASP A 329 10.95 -15.96 27.12
N ALA A 330 10.76 -17.02 26.32
CA ALA A 330 11.35 -17.14 25.00
C ALA A 330 10.84 -16.07 24.01
N ALA A 331 9.53 -15.79 24.01
CA ALA A 331 8.94 -14.75 23.15
C ALA A 331 9.38 -13.33 23.56
N GLU A 332 9.45 -13.02 24.85
CA GLU A 332 9.96 -11.73 25.35
C GLU A 332 11.43 -11.50 24.98
N LYS A 333 12.26 -12.55 25.08
CA LYS A 333 13.65 -12.48 24.61
C LYS A 333 13.73 -12.22 23.10
N LEU A 334 12.84 -12.82 22.32
CA LEU A 334 12.80 -12.62 20.87
C LEU A 334 12.37 -11.20 20.49
N ILE A 335 11.41 -10.61 21.21
CA ILE A 335 11.05 -9.18 21.06
C ILE A 335 12.27 -8.29 21.28
N LYS A 336 13.07 -8.56 22.33
CA LYS A 336 14.32 -7.80 22.59
C LYS A 336 15.35 -7.93 21.48
N VAL A 337 15.46 -9.09 20.82
CA VAL A 337 16.32 -9.26 19.64
C VAL A 337 15.85 -8.34 18.50
N LEU A 338 14.54 -8.29 18.26
CA LEU A 338 13.94 -7.47 17.21
C LEU A 338 14.11 -5.98 17.49
N ASP A 339 13.91 -5.54 18.73
CA ASP A 339 14.07 -4.13 19.14
C ASP A 339 15.50 -3.60 18.95
N LYS A 340 16.50 -4.49 18.97
CA LYS A 340 17.92 -4.13 18.79
C LYS A 340 18.43 -4.37 17.37
N ASN A 341 17.55 -4.49 16.37
CA ASN A 341 17.89 -4.73 14.97
C ASN A 341 18.88 -5.91 14.77
N ASN A 342 18.75 -6.97 15.56
CA ASN A 342 19.61 -8.15 15.49
C ASN A 342 21.13 -7.86 15.66
N LYS A 343 21.49 -6.73 16.28
CA LYS A 343 22.90 -6.33 16.51
C LYS A 343 23.53 -7.01 17.72
N GLU A 344 22.72 -7.58 18.62
CA GLU A 344 23.18 -8.32 19.80
C GLU A 344 22.89 -9.81 19.69
N THR A 345 23.83 -10.63 20.15
CA THR A 345 23.62 -12.07 20.31
C THR A 345 22.95 -12.31 21.66
N ILE A 346 21.70 -12.79 21.65
CA ILE A 346 20.97 -13.16 22.87
C ILE A 346 21.09 -14.67 23.11
N SER A 347 21.44 -15.08 24.33
CA SER A 347 21.49 -16.48 24.74
C SER A 347 20.13 -16.98 25.20
N PHE A 348 19.78 -18.18 24.71
CA PHE A 348 18.57 -18.88 25.09
C PHE A 348 18.94 -20.13 25.89
N LYS A 349 18.14 -20.44 26.92
CA LYS A 349 18.22 -21.72 27.62
C LYS A 349 17.76 -22.83 26.68
N SER A 350 18.16 -24.07 26.97
CA SER A 350 17.77 -25.23 26.15
C SER A 350 16.26 -25.32 25.94
N ASP A 351 15.48 -25.15 27.00
CA ASP A 351 14.02 -25.31 26.93
C ASP A 351 13.34 -24.13 26.21
N GLU A 352 13.96 -22.95 26.24
CA GLU A 352 13.50 -21.78 25.47
C GLU A 352 13.74 -22.01 23.97
N LEU A 353 14.90 -22.56 23.59
CA LEU A 353 15.19 -22.92 22.19
C LEU A 353 14.21 -23.96 21.65
N ASP A 354 13.83 -24.92 22.48
CA ASP A 354 12.85 -25.94 22.11
C ASP A 354 11.43 -25.34 22.07
N ALA A 355 11.11 -24.38 22.96
CA ALA A 355 9.85 -23.64 22.92
C ALA A 355 9.69 -22.78 21.66
N LEU A 356 10.78 -22.19 21.14
CA LEU A 356 10.81 -21.45 19.87
C LEU A 356 10.53 -22.34 18.65
N LYS A 357 10.48 -23.67 18.82
CA LYS A 357 10.12 -24.62 17.75
C LYS A 357 8.72 -25.21 17.92
N ASP A 358 8.03 -24.88 19.02
CA ASP A 358 6.81 -25.56 19.45
C ASP A 358 5.54 -24.69 19.32
N GLY A 359 4.49 -25.30 18.77
CA GLY A 359 3.15 -24.70 18.66
C GLY A 359 3.11 -23.35 17.93
N ARG A 360 2.24 -22.45 18.40
CA ARG A 360 2.04 -21.11 17.79
C ARG A 360 3.32 -20.26 17.80
N LEU A 361 4.15 -20.34 18.84
CA LEU A 361 5.44 -19.64 18.89
C LEU A 361 6.39 -20.16 17.80
N GLY A 362 6.42 -21.48 17.60
CA GLY A 362 7.21 -22.09 16.53
C GLY A 362 6.80 -21.66 15.12
N VAL A 363 5.53 -21.35 14.89
CA VAL A 363 5.06 -20.80 13.60
C VAL A 363 5.63 -19.40 13.38
N ILE A 364 5.50 -18.52 14.38
CA ILE A 364 6.05 -17.15 14.34
C ILE A 364 7.57 -17.18 14.10
N CYS A 365 8.30 -18.08 14.77
CA CYS A 365 9.75 -18.21 14.59
C CYS A 365 10.17 -18.76 13.22
N LYS A 366 9.37 -19.67 12.63
CA LYS A 366 9.62 -20.15 11.25
C LYS A 366 9.46 -19.02 10.24
N GLU A 367 8.46 -18.16 10.44
CA GLU A 367 8.22 -16.97 9.61
C GLU A 367 9.33 -15.93 9.78
N LEU A 368 9.80 -15.67 11.01
CA LEU A 368 10.97 -14.82 11.26
C LEU A 368 12.21 -15.30 10.51
N LYS A 369 12.50 -16.62 10.59
CA LYS A 369 13.65 -17.21 9.88
C LYS A 369 13.50 -17.08 8.37
N ALA A 370 12.29 -17.32 7.85
CA ALA A 370 12.01 -17.21 6.42
C ALA A 370 12.14 -15.75 5.95
N ALA A 371 11.80 -14.77 6.80
CA ALA A 371 11.99 -13.34 6.57
C ALA A 371 13.44 -12.85 6.66
N GLY A 372 14.41 -13.76 6.76
CA GLY A 372 15.84 -13.43 6.75
C GLY A 372 16.40 -13.03 8.12
N PHE A 373 15.61 -13.10 9.21
CA PHE A 373 16.15 -12.93 10.56
C PHE A 373 16.98 -14.15 10.93
N ASN A 374 18.29 -13.97 10.92
CA ASN A 374 19.23 -15.00 11.33
C ASN A 374 19.37 -14.95 12.86
N LEU A 375 18.51 -15.69 13.56
CA LEU A 375 18.55 -15.83 15.01
C LEU A 375 19.77 -16.69 15.40
N LYS A 376 20.91 -16.03 15.65
CA LYS A 376 22.07 -16.68 16.26
C LYS A 376 21.77 -16.92 17.73
N ALA A 377 21.25 -18.09 18.04
CA ALA A 377 20.94 -18.47 19.41
C ALA A 377 21.98 -19.49 19.92
N THR A 378 22.75 -19.11 20.93
CA THR A 378 23.75 -19.98 21.56
C THR A 378 23.09 -20.72 22.73
N ARG A 379 23.22 -22.05 22.75
CA ARG A 379 22.70 -22.88 23.85
C ARG A 379 23.55 -22.63 25.09
N GLN A 380 22.93 -22.12 26.15
CA GLN A 380 23.61 -22.01 27.44
C GLN A 380 23.80 -23.42 28.00
N GLN A 381 25.03 -23.97 27.95
CA GLN A 381 25.35 -25.23 28.64
C GLN A 381 25.33 -24.95 30.14
N LEU A 382 24.43 -25.60 30.87
CA LEU A 382 24.50 -25.65 32.32
C LEU A 382 25.71 -26.52 32.67
N SER A 383 26.81 -25.90 33.13
CA SER A 383 27.93 -26.63 33.70
C SER A 383 27.42 -27.41 34.92
N GLN A 384 27.46 -28.74 34.82
CA GLN A 384 27.25 -29.63 35.96
C GLN A 384 28.38 -29.41 36.96
N GLN A 385 28.14 -28.59 37.99
CA GLN A 385 28.82 -28.75 39.27
C GLN A 385 28.00 -29.75 40.10
N GLN A 386 28.21 -31.05 39.84
CA GLN A 386 28.11 -32.07 40.85
C GLN A 386 29.54 -32.59 41.06
N GLN A 387 30.30 -31.89 41.91
CA GLN A 387 31.44 -32.53 42.55
C GLN A 387 30.91 -33.55 43.54
N HIS A 388 31.43 -34.76 43.38
CA HIS A 388 31.31 -35.89 44.30
C HIS A 388 31.32 -35.46 45.77
N SER A 389 30.28 -35.86 46.50
CA SER A 389 30.38 -36.22 47.90
C SER A 389 29.82 -37.62 48.00
N SER A 390 30.68 -38.61 47.72
CA SER A 390 30.41 -39.98 48.15
C SER A 390 30.36 -40.00 49.68
N PRO A 391 29.38 -40.67 50.30
CA PRO A 391 29.46 -40.97 51.72
C PRO A 391 30.47 -42.10 51.92
N GLU A 392 31.55 -41.83 52.65
CA GLU A 392 32.33 -42.90 53.27
C GLU A 392 31.51 -43.47 54.44
N LEU A 393 31.13 -44.74 54.28
CA LEU A 393 30.76 -45.63 55.38
C LEU A 393 32.07 -46.15 56.00
N LYS A 394 32.34 -45.71 57.24
CA LYS A 394 32.72 -46.57 58.37
C LYS A 394 32.33 -45.90 59.68
#